data_AF-A0A177DZ43-F1
#
_entry.id   AF-A0A177DZ43-F1
#
_cell.length_a   1.000
_cell.length_b   1.000
_cell.length_c   1.000
_cell.angle_alpha   90.00
_cell.angle_beta   90.00
_cell.angle_gamma   90.00
#
_symmetry.space_group_name_H-M   'P 1'
#
loop_
_entity.id
_entity.type
_entity.pdbx_description
1 polymer ?
#
loop_
_entity_poly.entity_id
_entity_poly.type
_entity_poly.pdbx_seq_one_letter_code
_entity_poly.pdbx_strand_id
1 'polypeptide(L)'
;MASAFESPFKPPPIVECISGSHCLGIGKKIHNTDRVCADCLQRHDPQQLRVWTNPNTAASLLVDEEATRKQVLKRNIEARGRYLCAFEDPDFQHCRWRLYDLNLRGTRLDCPSVRKKGAACSSVLLYSLLVMLAPPPKPHCAFGTACGSRPGGQDQGPDICSWCKNMSFDALYKQAEAHSNTRLLKHLIDMYMHQLERDSSERIRKGWACLCACKDPEYRFSAWRCDFNPQDSRLCGTVRHRGQLCARCYRKAQEQASPWLVEFDGDRFGFPCVFEDPRLRRPVDSNWKIGPRNQHGEPDPSWEKDPRRDGRCERTRFKNQLCQRCFNRMCEIRGFGRYFDTEWGILRGNYGV
;
A
#
# COMPACT_ATOMS: atom_id res chain seq x y z
N MET A 1 -7.16 29.95 7.68
CA MET A 1 -6.54 28.94 8.56
C MET A 1 -6.22 27.72 7.72
N ALA A 2 -4.94 27.43 7.52
CA ALA A 2 -4.45 26.31 6.73
C ALA A 2 -4.64 25.01 7.51
N SER A 3 -5.63 24.18 7.15
CA SER A 3 -5.63 22.79 7.58
C SER A 3 -4.72 22.02 6.64
N ALA A 4 -3.60 21.55 7.18
CA ALA A 4 -2.70 20.62 6.52
C ALA A 4 -3.51 19.46 5.94
N PHE A 5 -3.58 19.39 4.61
CA PHE A 5 -3.85 18.16 3.90
C PHE A 5 -2.71 17.20 4.27
N GLU A 6 -2.91 16.34 5.27
CA GLU A 6 -1.97 15.27 5.54
C GLU A 6 -1.93 14.36 4.31
N SER A 7 -0.87 14.53 3.53
CA SER A 7 -0.56 13.66 2.40
C SER A 7 -0.50 12.21 2.89
N PRO A 8 -1.27 11.27 2.29
CA PRO A 8 -1.16 9.84 2.59
C PRO A 8 0.21 9.23 2.25
N PHE A 9 1.12 9.99 1.64
CA PHE A 9 2.50 9.60 1.45
C PHE A 9 3.38 10.45 2.36
N LYS A 10 3.91 9.79 3.39
CA LYS A 10 4.62 10.46 4.46
C LYS A 10 6.10 10.58 4.06
N PRO A 11 6.77 11.70 4.41
CA PRO A 11 8.22 11.74 4.33
C PRO A 11 8.79 10.54 5.10
N PRO A 12 9.91 9.95 4.64
CA PRO A 12 10.48 8.80 5.31
C PRO A 12 10.73 9.16 6.77
N PRO A 13 10.25 8.36 7.73
CA PRO A 13 10.37 8.71 9.13
C PRO A 13 11.86 8.82 9.48
N ILE A 14 12.22 9.83 10.27
CA ILE A 14 13.57 9.94 10.82
C ILE A 14 13.69 8.88 11.90
N VAL A 15 14.68 8.00 11.77
CA VAL A 15 14.97 6.98 12.76
C VAL A 15 16.29 7.30 13.44
N GLU A 16 16.19 7.78 14.66
CA GLU A 16 17.33 7.98 15.55
C GLU A 16 17.69 6.67 16.24
N CYS A 17 18.92 6.19 16.03
CA CYS A 17 19.34 4.94 16.66
C CYS A 17 20.86 4.84 16.85
N ILE A 18 21.25 4.29 18.00
CA ILE A 18 22.62 3.99 18.37
C ILE A 18 23.26 2.93 17.48
N SER A 19 22.46 2.03 16.91
CA SER A 19 22.95 0.94 16.05
C SER A 19 23.57 1.41 14.73
N GLY A 20 23.49 2.71 14.39
CA GLY A 20 24.19 3.28 13.24
C GLY A 20 23.88 2.56 11.93
N SER A 21 24.91 2.08 11.24
CA SER A 21 24.80 1.29 10.00
C SER A 21 24.09 -0.06 10.19
N HIS A 22 24.05 -0.59 11.42
CA HIS A 22 23.31 -1.80 11.78
C HIS A 22 21.85 -1.53 12.19
N CYS A 23 21.38 -0.28 12.09
CA CYS A 23 20.00 0.07 12.41
C CYS A 23 19.01 -0.59 11.43
N LEU A 24 17.99 -1.25 11.98
CA LEU A 24 16.92 -1.95 11.25
C LEU A 24 15.68 -1.08 11.05
N GLY A 25 15.72 0.16 11.54
CA GLY A 25 14.65 1.13 11.37
C GLY A 25 14.42 1.47 9.92
N ILE A 26 13.14 1.52 9.53
CA ILE A 26 12.74 1.94 8.18
C ILE A 26 12.67 3.46 8.14
N GLY A 27 13.41 4.10 7.24
CA GLY A 27 13.41 5.56 7.04
C GLY A 27 14.82 6.17 7.16
N LYS A 28 14.91 7.51 7.18
CA LYS A 28 16.19 8.21 7.21
C LYS A 28 16.90 7.97 8.54
N LYS A 29 18.00 7.21 8.51
CA LYS A 29 18.76 6.83 9.71
C LYS A 29 19.66 7.97 10.17
N ILE A 30 19.51 8.35 11.42
CA ILE A 30 20.39 9.31 12.10
C ILE A 30 21.02 8.58 13.28
N HIS A 31 22.34 8.54 13.30
CA HIS A 31 23.04 7.98 14.45
C HIS A 31 22.79 8.88 15.66
N ASN A 32 22.25 8.30 16.73
CA ASN A 32 22.00 8.98 17.99
C ASN A 32 22.49 8.08 19.12
N THR A 33 23.42 8.58 19.93
CA THR A 33 24.10 7.82 21.00
C THR A 33 23.20 7.50 22.19
N ASP A 34 22.01 8.11 22.30
CA ASP A 34 21.14 8.02 23.47
C ASP A 34 19.86 7.24 23.24
N ARG A 35 19.62 6.76 22.01
CA ARG A 35 18.34 6.13 21.64
C ARG A 35 18.53 4.81 20.91
N VAL A 36 17.70 3.83 21.25
CA VAL A 36 17.50 2.62 20.44
C VAL A 36 16.12 2.72 19.80
N CYS A 37 16.03 2.65 18.47
CA CYS A 37 14.73 2.72 17.81
C CYS A 37 13.91 1.46 18.07
N ALA A 38 12.59 1.57 17.94
CA ALA A 38 11.66 0.46 18.20
C ALA A 38 11.95 -0.78 17.34
N ASP A 39 12.33 -0.60 16.07
CA ASP A 39 12.69 -1.72 15.20
C ASP A 39 13.96 -2.42 15.67
N CYS A 40 14.99 -1.69 16.12
CA CYS A 40 16.19 -2.29 16.69
C CYS A 40 15.88 -3.01 18.01
N LEU A 41 15.14 -2.39 18.93
CA LEU A 41 14.72 -3.01 20.20
C LEU A 41 13.92 -4.29 20.00
N GLN A 42 13.04 -4.32 19.00
CA GLN A 42 12.19 -5.47 18.75
C GLN A 42 12.94 -6.61 18.07
N ARG A 43 13.89 -6.30 17.18
CA ARG A 43 14.41 -7.26 16.20
C ARG A 43 15.83 -7.74 16.44
N HIS A 44 16.69 -6.89 16.99
CA HIS A 44 18.06 -7.29 17.35
C HIS A 44 18.08 -8.15 18.61
N ASP A 45 19.15 -8.91 18.78
CA ASP A 45 19.37 -9.62 20.03
C ASP A 45 19.71 -8.65 21.17
N PRO A 46 19.11 -8.78 22.37
CA PRO A 46 19.40 -7.92 23.50
C PRO A 46 20.89 -7.87 23.88
N GLN A 47 21.65 -8.96 23.74
CA GLN A 47 23.09 -8.94 24.03
C GLN A 47 23.85 -8.08 23.02
N GLN A 48 23.47 -8.17 21.74
CA GLN A 48 24.07 -7.36 20.68
C GLN A 48 23.73 -5.88 20.85
N LEU A 49 22.49 -5.55 21.22
CA LEU A 49 22.11 -4.19 21.57
C LEU A 49 22.91 -3.67 22.76
N ARG A 50 23.11 -4.48 23.82
CA ARG A 50 23.93 -4.10 24.99
C ARG A 50 25.38 -3.80 24.63
N VAL A 51 25.97 -4.53 23.66
CA VAL A 51 27.31 -4.23 23.16
C VAL A 51 27.35 -2.86 22.49
N TRP A 52 26.33 -2.52 21.70
CA TRP A 52 26.24 -1.23 21.03
C TRP A 52 25.80 -0.08 21.94
N THR A 53 25.13 -0.37 23.06
CA THR A 53 24.69 0.64 24.03
C THR A 53 25.67 0.89 25.16
N ASN A 54 26.80 0.21 25.24
CA ASN A 54 27.79 0.45 26.29
C ASN A 54 28.68 1.67 25.95
N PRO A 55 28.84 2.69 26.83
CA PRO A 55 28.40 2.79 28.23
C PRO A 55 27.10 3.57 28.49
N ASN A 56 26.27 3.80 27.47
CA ASN A 56 25.00 4.48 27.62
C ASN A 56 24.00 3.69 28.49
N THR A 57 23.87 4.09 29.74
CA THR A 57 22.99 3.49 30.74
C THR A 57 21.51 3.66 30.38
N ALA A 58 21.09 4.78 29.81
CA ALA A 58 19.71 5.02 29.41
C ALA A 58 19.27 4.10 28.25
N ALA A 59 20.11 3.96 27.23
CA ALA A 59 19.83 3.06 26.12
C ALA A 59 19.86 1.58 26.56
N SER A 60 20.71 1.23 27.53
CA SER A 60 20.78 -0.12 28.10
C SER A 60 19.53 -0.48 28.92
N LEU A 61 18.97 0.48 29.68
CA LEU A 61 17.71 0.29 30.41
C LEU A 61 16.54 -0.03 29.46
N LEU A 62 16.44 0.65 28.32
CA LEU A 62 15.39 0.38 27.33
C LEU A 62 15.49 -1.05 26.75
N VAL A 63 16.70 -1.57 26.59
CA VAL A 63 16.93 -2.96 26.14
C VAL A 63 16.46 -3.95 27.21
N ASP A 64 16.71 -3.66 28.48
CA ASP A 64 16.32 -4.52 29.60
C ASP A 64 14.81 -4.53 29.86
N GLU A 65 14.15 -3.38 29.71
CA GLU A 65 12.69 -3.28 29.77
C GLU A 65 12.02 -4.13 28.68
N GLU A 66 12.50 -4.04 27.44
CA GLU A 66 11.96 -4.81 26.32
C GLU A 66 12.21 -6.31 26.48
N ALA A 67 13.38 -6.71 26.99
CA ALA A 67 13.69 -8.10 27.31
C ALA A 67 12.74 -8.66 28.38
N THR A 68 12.46 -7.86 29.42
CA THR A 68 11.54 -8.22 30.50
C THR A 68 10.10 -8.36 29.99
N ARG A 69 9.64 -7.42 29.15
CA ARG A 69 8.31 -7.47 28.52
C ARG A 69 8.09 -8.77 27.74
N LYS A 70 9.10 -9.22 27.00
CA LYS A 70 9.04 -10.47 26.23
C LYS A 70 8.99 -11.72 27.13
N GLN A 71 9.68 -11.70 28.27
CA GLN A 71 9.59 -12.78 29.26
C GLN A 71 8.19 -12.88 29.88
N VAL A 72 7.54 -11.74 30.15
CA VAL A 72 6.14 -11.72 30.63
C VAL A 72 5.18 -12.25 29.57
N LEU A 73 5.32 -11.82 28.30
CA LEU A 73 4.51 -12.32 27.19
C LEU A 73 4.60 -13.84 27.05
N LYS A 74 5.82 -14.39 27.12
CA LYS A 74 6.06 -15.83 27.11
C LYS A 74 5.26 -16.55 28.21
N ARG A 75 5.40 -16.11 29.47
CA ARG A 75 4.68 -16.72 30.61
C ARG A 75 3.17 -16.73 30.41
N ASN A 76 2.61 -15.62 29.89
CA ASN A 76 1.17 -15.52 29.61
C ASN A 76 0.70 -16.49 28.52
N ILE A 77 1.53 -16.77 27.52
CA ILE A 77 1.22 -17.70 26.43
C ILE A 77 1.34 -19.15 26.92
N GLU A 78 2.41 -19.46 27.67
CA GLU A 78 2.65 -20.78 28.27
C GLU A 78 1.57 -21.16 29.28
N ALA A 79 1.08 -20.21 30.08
CA ALA A 79 -0.05 -20.41 30.99
C ALA A 79 -1.35 -20.83 30.29
N ARG A 80 -1.48 -20.61 28.98
CA ARG A 80 -2.64 -20.99 28.15
C ARG A 80 -2.40 -22.28 27.35
N GLY A 81 -1.36 -23.05 27.69
CA GLY A 81 -1.02 -24.31 27.02
C GLY A 81 -0.51 -24.13 25.58
N ARG A 82 0.03 -22.95 25.25
CA ARG A 82 0.65 -22.65 23.95
C ARG A 82 2.10 -22.23 24.17
N TYR A 83 2.93 -22.32 23.15
CA TYR A 83 4.34 -21.89 23.25
C TYR A 83 4.64 -20.83 22.21
N LEU A 84 5.61 -19.96 22.50
CA LEU A 84 6.16 -19.07 21.48
C LEU A 84 6.88 -19.90 20.40
N CYS A 85 6.85 -19.38 19.18
CA CYS A 85 7.68 -19.92 18.10
C CYS A 85 9.15 -19.92 18.54
N ALA A 86 9.92 -20.94 18.16
CA ALA A 86 11.34 -21.04 18.51
C ALA A 86 12.15 -19.80 18.10
N PHE A 87 11.71 -19.04 17.09
CA PHE A 87 12.34 -17.79 16.64
C PHE A 87 12.00 -16.56 17.50
N GLU A 88 10.90 -16.60 18.26
CA GLU A 88 10.42 -15.51 19.11
C GLU A 88 10.64 -15.79 20.61
N ASP A 89 10.83 -17.06 20.98
CA ASP A 89 11.02 -17.49 22.37
C ASP A 89 12.38 -17.00 22.94
N PRO A 90 12.37 -16.24 24.05
CA PRO A 90 13.60 -15.80 24.74
C PRO A 90 14.54 -16.93 25.15
N ASP A 91 14.04 -18.15 25.41
CA ASP A 91 14.87 -19.28 25.88
C ASP A 91 15.92 -19.70 24.84
N PHE A 92 15.67 -19.44 23.56
CA PHE A 92 16.54 -19.84 22.45
C PHE A 92 17.45 -18.71 21.97
N GLN A 93 17.62 -17.64 22.77
CA GLN A 93 18.42 -16.47 22.39
C GLN A 93 19.91 -16.77 22.17
N HIS A 94 20.47 -17.78 22.86
CA HIS A 94 21.88 -18.14 22.76
C HIS A 94 22.18 -19.19 21.67
N CYS A 95 21.17 -19.62 20.90
CA CYS A 95 21.37 -20.65 19.89
C CYS A 95 22.10 -20.10 18.67
N ARG A 96 23.17 -20.80 18.22
CA ARG A 96 24.05 -20.39 17.11
C ARG A 96 23.33 -20.01 15.80
N TRP A 97 22.19 -20.64 15.50
CA TRP A 97 21.38 -20.34 14.31
C TRP A 97 20.66 -18.99 14.35
N ARG A 98 20.73 -18.25 15.47
CA ARG A 98 20.27 -16.85 15.59
C ARG A 98 21.35 -15.81 15.31
N LEU A 99 22.64 -16.18 15.31
CA LEU A 99 23.77 -15.24 15.20
C LEU A 99 24.07 -14.75 13.78
N TYR A 100 23.40 -15.31 12.76
CA TYR A 100 23.50 -14.85 11.37
C TYR A 100 22.17 -14.21 10.94
N ASP A 101 22.26 -13.07 10.25
CA ASP A 101 21.26 -12.07 9.79
C ASP A 101 19.88 -12.56 9.25
N LEU A 102 19.56 -13.85 9.28
CA LEU A 102 18.34 -14.43 8.75
C LEU A 102 17.22 -14.66 9.77
N ASN A 103 17.40 -14.33 11.06
CA ASN A 103 16.40 -14.61 12.10
C ASN A 103 16.19 -13.44 13.08
N LEU A 104 16.02 -12.23 12.54
CA LEU A 104 15.55 -11.08 13.31
C LEU A 104 14.17 -11.36 13.92
N ARG A 105 14.04 -11.20 15.24
CA ARG A 105 12.76 -11.31 15.97
C ARG A 105 11.73 -10.34 15.36
N GLY A 106 10.44 -10.68 15.32
CA GLY A 106 9.40 -9.76 14.83
C GLY A 106 9.30 -9.59 13.30
N THR A 107 10.08 -10.33 12.50
CA THR A 107 9.95 -10.35 11.03
C THR A 107 8.79 -11.24 10.55
N ARG A 108 8.21 -12.05 11.43
CA ARG A 108 7.15 -13.02 11.11
C ARG A 108 5.81 -12.55 11.67
N LEU A 109 5.13 -11.71 10.89
CA LEU A 109 3.86 -11.06 11.27
C LEU A 109 2.71 -12.06 11.57
N ASP A 110 2.79 -13.29 11.05
CA ASP A 110 1.74 -14.32 11.16
C ASP A 110 2.12 -15.50 12.06
N CYS A 111 3.11 -15.35 12.95
CA CYS A 111 3.71 -16.48 13.69
C CYS A 111 3.71 -16.36 15.23
N PRO A 112 2.59 -16.11 15.92
CA PRO A 112 2.64 -15.78 17.34
C PRO A 112 2.78 -17.00 18.28
N SER A 113 2.31 -18.19 17.91
CA SER A 113 2.34 -19.35 18.82
C SER A 113 2.30 -20.71 18.12
N VAL A 114 2.92 -21.72 18.73
CA VAL A 114 2.98 -23.11 18.30
C VAL A 114 2.43 -24.03 19.39
N ARG A 115 1.97 -25.23 19.01
CA ARG A 115 1.43 -26.23 19.96
C ARG A 115 2.51 -27.01 20.71
N LYS A 116 3.76 -26.99 20.22
CA LYS A 116 4.89 -27.72 20.80
C LYS A 116 6.04 -26.75 21.08
N LYS A 117 6.59 -26.77 22.30
CA LYS A 117 7.74 -25.94 22.68
C LYS A 117 8.92 -26.22 21.75
N GLY A 118 9.58 -25.16 21.27
CA GLY A 118 10.71 -25.26 20.35
C GLY A 118 10.35 -25.52 18.88
N ALA A 119 9.06 -25.51 18.49
CA ALA A 119 8.65 -25.62 17.09
C ALA A 119 8.61 -24.26 16.36
N ALA A 120 8.68 -24.30 15.02
CA ALA A 120 8.47 -23.15 14.13
C ALA A 120 7.13 -23.24 13.37
N CYS A 121 6.51 -22.11 13.04
CA CYS A 121 5.22 -22.05 12.33
C CYS A 121 5.31 -22.30 10.80
N SER A 122 4.20 -22.76 10.19
CA SER A 122 4.07 -23.03 8.75
C SER A 122 2.77 -22.47 8.13
N SER A 123 2.92 -21.53 7.17
CA SER A 123 2.02 -21.23 6.01
C SER A 123 0.96 -20.10 6.01
N VAL A 124 0.81 -19.60 4.78
CA VAL A 124 -0.13 -18.67 4.12
C VAL A 124 -1.39 -19.42 3.66
N LEU A 125 -2.57 -18.77 3.63
CA LEU A 125 -3.65 -18.87 2.60
C LEU A 125 -4.99 -18.32 3.12
N LEU A 126 -5.61 -17.35 2.44
CA LEU A 126 -7.04 -17.01 2.59
C LEU A 126 -7.59 -16.42 1.29
N TYR A 127 -7.64 -17.28 0.28
CA TYR A 127 -8.54 -17.20 -0.87
C TYR A 127 -9.94 -17.60 -0.36
N SER A 128 -10.79 -16.66 0.06
CA SER A 128 -12.25 -16.83 0.22
C SER A 128 -12.85 -15.61 0.92
N LEU A 129 -13.76 -14.90 0.23
CA LEU A 129 -14.87 -14.06 0.74
C LEU A 129 -15.31 -13.14 -0.42
N LEU A 130 -16.07 -13.66 -1.38
CA LEU A 130 -17.53 -13.79 -1.43
C LEU A 130 -18.28 -12.49 -1.82
N VAL A 131 -19.17 -12.72 -2.78
CA VAL A 131 -19.94 -11.78 -3.60
C VAL A 131 -21.28 -11.51 -2.93
N MET A 132 -21.68 -10.24 -2.79
CA MET A 132 -23.07 -9.87 -2.51
C MET A 132 -23.65 -9.13 -3.71
N LEU A 133 -24.81 -9.58 -4.18
CA LEU A 133 -25.57 -8.93 -5.25
C LEU A 133 -26.31 -7.70 -4.68
N ALA A 134 -26.18 -6.57 -5.37
CA ALA A 134 -26.85 -5.32 -5.01
C ALA A 134 -28.35 -5.35 -5.39
N PRO A 135 -29.22 -4.61 -4.69
CA PRO A 135 -30.64 -4.50 -5.02
C PRO A 135 -30.87 -3.92 -6.43
N PRO A 136 -32.01 -4.25 -7.08
CA PRO A 136 -32.30 -3.78 -8.44
C PRO A 136 -32.37 -2.25 -8.49
N PRO A 137 -31.87 -1.62 -9.58
CA PRO A 137 -31.93 -0.17 -9.73
C PRO A 137 -33.39 0.29 -9.78
N LYS A 138 -33.71 1.36 -9.03
CA LYS A 138 -35.00 2.05 -9.17
C LYS A 138 -35.15 2.54 -10.62
N PRO A 139 -36.34 2.50 -11.24
CA PRO A 139 -36.54 2.75 -12.67
C PRO A 139 -36.46 4.24 -13.08
N HIS A 140 -35.95 5.10 -12.19
CA HIS A 140 -35.91 6.54 -12.39
C HIS A 140 -34.47 7.04 -12.40
N CYS A 141 -34.18 7.92 -13.35
CA CYS A 141 -32.88 8.58 -13.47
C CYS A 141 -33.09 10.07 -13.77
N ALA A 142 -32.31 10.94 -13.16
CA ALA A 142 -32.35 12.39 -13.47
C ALA A 142 -32.07 12.69 -14.95
N PHE A 143 -31.31 11.83 -15.64
CA PHE A 143 -31.09 11.91 -17.09
C PHE A 143 -32.30 11.48 -17.94
N GLY A 144 -33.36 10.91 -17.34
CA GLY A 144 -34.57 10.50 -18.04
C GLY A 144 -34.28 9.67 -19.31
N THR A 145 -34.83 10.12 -20.43
CA THR A 145 -34.66 9.49 -21.75
C THR A 145 -33.21 9.49 -22.26
N ALA A 146 -32.37 10.40 -21.76
CA ALA A 146 -30.95 10.40 -22.09
C ALA A 146 -30.16 9.30 -21.35
N CYS A 147 -30.74 8.64 -20.34
CA CYS A 147 -30.05 7.59 -19.58
C CYS A 147 -29.75 6.35 -20.45
N GLY A 148 -28.49 6.07 -20.77
CA GLY A 148 -28.08 4.93 -21.60
C GLY A 148 -28.21 3.53 -20.96
N SER A 149 -29.02 3.37 -19.92
CA SER A 149 -29.19 2.08 -19.22
C SER A 149 -30.10 1.08 -19.95
N ARG A 150 -30.96 1.55 -20.85
CA ARG A 150 -31.83 0.76 -21.72
C ARG A 150 -32.25 1.59 -22.95
N PRO A 151 -32.70 0.96 -24.05
CA PRO A 151 -33.26 1.68 -25.19
C PRO A 151 -34.41 2.61 -24.76
N GLY A 152 -34.41 3.85 -25.25
CA GLY A 152 -35.41 4.87 -24.87
C GLY A 152 -35.22 5.51 -23.48
N GLY A 153 -34.22 5.06 -22.71
CA GLY A 153 -33.85 5.63 -21.42
C GLY A 153 -34.71 5.22 -20.23
N GLN A 154 -34.78 6.05 -19.20
CA GLN A 154 -35.58 5.81 -17.99
C GLN A 154 -36.59 6.92 -17.76
N ASP A 155 -37.55 6.68 -16.87
CA ASP A 155 -38.43 7.74 -16.41
C ASP A 155 -37.59 8.77 -15.64
N GLN A 156 -37.95 10.05 -15.78
CA GLN A 156 -37.20 11.11 -15.10
C GLN A 156 -37.36 10.99 -13.58
N GLY A 157 -36.23 10.94 -12.88
CA GLY A 157 -36.16 10.82 -11.43
C GLY A 157 -35.45 11.98 -10.76
N PRO A 158 -35.47 12.04 -9.42
CA PRO A 158 -34.80 13.11 -8.66
C PRO A 158 -33.28 12.93 -8.54
N ASP A 159 -32.74 11.73 -8.80
CA ASP A 159 -31.31 11.40 -8.63
C ASP A 159 -30.78 10.62 -9.86
N ILE A 160 -29.46 10.62 -10.04
CA ILE A 160 -28.78 9.80 -11.05
C ILE A 160 -28.82 8.32 -10.64
N CYS A 161 -29.22 7.44 -11.58
CA CYS A 161 -29.37 6.01 -11.28
C CYS A 161 -28.02 5.28 -11.16
N SER A 162 -28.03 4.04 -10.65
CA SER A 162 -26.81 3.23 -10.45
C SER A 162 -26.00 3.00 -11.72
N TRP A 163 -26.66 2.93 -12.89
CA TRP A 163 -25.99 2.83 -14.19
C TRP A 163 -25.17 4.10 -14.49
N CYS A 164 -25.81 5.28 -14.40
CA CYS A 164 -25.13 6.56 -14.61
C CYS A 164 -24.03 6.77 -13.57
N LYS A 165 -24.26 6.37 -12.30
CA LYS A 165 -23.23 6.41 -11.26
C LYS A 165 -21.99 5.58 -11.61
N ASN A 166 -22.09 4.58 -12.50
CA ASN A 166 -20.95 3.78 -12.97
C ASN A 166 -20.11 4.44 -14.07
N MET A 167 -20.66 5.41 -14.81
CA MET A 167 -19.94 6.18 -15.83
C MET A 167 -18.76 6.98 -15.24
N SER A 168 -17.87 7.46 -16.10
CA SER A 168 -16.87 8.45 -15.69
C SER A 168 -17.54 9.80 -15.41
N PHE A 169 -16.92 10.62 -14.55
CA PHE A 169 -17.42 11.97 -14.31
C PHE A 169 -17.37 12.82 -15.58
N ASP A 170 -16.32 12.68 -16.39
CA ASP A 170 -16.22 13.33 -17.70
C ASP A 170 -17.42 12.99 -18.61
N ALA A 171 -17.77 11.70 -18.74
CA ALA A 171 -18.92 11.29 -19.52
C ALA A 171 -20.25 11.80 -18.93
N LEU A 172 -20.37 11.86 -17.61
CA LEU A 172 -21.55 12.41 -16.94
C LEU A 172 -21.70 13.91 -17.21
N TYR A 173 -20.62 14.70 -17.10
CA TYR A 173 -20.68 16.14 -17.38
C TYR A 173 -20.96 16.42 -18.86
N LYS A 174 -20.31 15.70 -19.80
CA LYS A 174 -20.60 15.79 -21.23
C LYS A 174 -22.07 15.49 -21.53
N GLN A 175 -22.62 14.45 -20.91
CA GLN A 175 -24.02 14.10 -21.06
C GLN A 175 -24.96 15.17 -20.46
N ALA A 176 -24.59 15.77 -19.33
CA ALA A 176 -25.36 16.84 -18.70
C ALA A 176 -25.39 18.12 -19.56
N GLU A 177 -24.30 18.44 -20.25
CA GLU A 177 -24.20 19.59 -21.16
C GLU A 177 -25.14 19.49 -22.35
N ALA A 178 -25.36 18.28 -22.86
CA ALA A 178 -26.29 18.03 -23.96
C ALA A 178 -27.78 18.02 -23.54
N HIS A 179 -28.09 18.18 -22.24
CA HIS A 179 -29.44 18.05 -21.71
C HIS A 179 -30.04 19.40 -21.32
N SER A 180 -31.35 19.58 -21.55
CA SER A 180 -32.12 20.78 -21.16
C SER A 180 -31.99 21.20 -19.68
N ASN A 181 -31.76 20.26 -18.76
CA ASN A 181 -31.66 20.50 -17.32
C ASN A 181 -30.19 20.52 -16.84
N THR A 182 -29.27 21.07 -17.65
CA THR A 182 -27.82 21.04 -17.41
C THR A 182 -27.43 21.42 -15.99
N ARG A 183 -27.98 22.53 -15.45
CA ARG A 183 -27.62 23.03 -14.12
C ARG A 183 -27.95 22.03 -13.01
N LEU A 184 -29.15 21.45 -13.06
CA LEU A 184 -29.60 20.45 -12.08
C LEU A 184 -28.73 19.19 -12.17
N LEU A 185 -28.46 18.71 -13.40
CA LEU A 185 -27.65 17.51 -13.60
C LEU A 185 -26.20 17.70 -13.14
N LYS A 186 -25.57 18.83 -13.45
CA LYS A 186 -24.23 19.18 -12.95
C LYS A 186 -24.21 19.18 -11.41
N HIS A 187 -25.22 19.77 -10.77
CA HIS A 187 -25.33 19.76 -9.32
C HIS A 187 -25.46 18.35 -8.72
N LEU A 188 -26.28 17.47 -9.31
CA LEU A 188 -26.40 16.07 -8.86
C LEU A 188 -25.09 15.28 -9.03
N ILE A 189 -24.36 15.54 -10.12
CA ILE A 189 -23.04 14.93 -10.37
C ILE A 189 -22.03 15.41 -9.31
N ASP A 190 -22.02 16.71 -8.99
CA ASP A 190 -21.17 17.29 -7.94
C ASP A 190 -21.48 16.70 -6.56
N MET A 191 -22.77 16.58 -6.21
CA MET A 191 -23.20 15.94 -4.96
C MET A 191 -22.72 14.49 -4.86
N TYR A 192 -22.82 13.73 -5.95
CA TYR A 192 -22.34 12.37 -6.00
C TYR A 192 -20.81 12.30 -5.87
N MET A 193 -20.07 13.22 -6.49
CA MET A 193 -18.62 13.32 -6.35
C MET A 193 -18.22 13.57 -4.90
N HIS A 194 -18.85 14.57 -4.25
CA HIS A 194 -18.60 14.86 -2.83
C HIS A 194 -18.96 13.70 -1.91
N GLN A 195 -19.98 12.90 -2.24
CA GLN A 195 -20.26 11.67 -1.52
C GLN A 195 -19.08 10.69 -1.59
N LEU A 196 -18.53 10.46 -2.79
CA LEU A 196 -17.39 9.55 -2.97
C LEU A 196 -16.11 10.07 -2.28
N GLU A 197 -15.88 11.38 -2.27
CA GLU A 197 -14.77 12.02 -1.54
C GLU A 197 -14.87 11.79 -0.03
N ARG A 198 -16.06 11.94 0.54
CA ARG A 198 -16.33 11.64 1.96
C ARG A 198 -16.16 10.16 2.26
N ASP A 199 -16.73 9.27 1.45
CA ASP A 199 -16.64 7.83 1.62
C ASP A 199 -15.19 7.34 1.53
N SER A 200 -14.41 7.87 0.58
CA SER A 200 -12.99 7.55 0.41
C SER A 200 -12.19 7.98 1.63
N SER A 201 -12.37 9.23 2.07
CA SER A 201 -11.67 9.80 3.22
C SER A 201 -11.97 9.03 4.51
N GLU A 202 -13.24 8.66 4.73
CA GLU A 202 -13.64 7.90 5.90
C GLU A 202 -13.06 6.48 5.88
N ARG A 203 -13.11 5.78 4.74
CA ARG A 203 -12.52 4.44 4.60
C ARG A 203 -11.03 4.44 4.89
N ILE A 204 -10.30 5.43 4.36
CA ILE A 204 -8.86 5.61 4.61
C ILE A 204 -8.62 5.83 6.11
N ARG A 205 -9.31 6.80 6.71
CA ARG A 205 -9.17 7.13 8.14
C ARG A 205 -9.46 5.95 9.05
N LYS A 206 -10.43 5.10 8.70
CA LYS A 206 -10.84 3.93 9.49
C LYS A 206 -10.08 2.65 9.15
N GLY A 207 -9.18 2.67 8.17
CA GLY A 207 -8.46 1.48 7.69
C GLY A 207 -9.38 0.43 7.06
N TRP A 208 -10.55 0.84 6.56
CA TRP A 208 -11.48 -0.05 5.88
C TRP A 208 -11.03 -0.37 4.46
N ALA A 209 -11.66 -1.38 3.85
CA ALA A 209 -11.48 -1.67 2.44
C ALA A 209 -11.75 -0.41 1.60
N CYS A 210 -10.82 -0.13 0.68
CA CYS A 210 -10.81 1.05 -0.17
C CYS A 210 -11.89 0.96 -1.27
N LEU A 211 -12.19 2.10 -1.89
CA LEU A 211 -13.03 2.14 -3.09
C LEU A 211 -12.27 1.53 -4.28
N CYS A 212 -13.02 0.86 -5.17
CA CYS A 212 -12.51 0.49 -6.50
C CYS A 212 -11.95 1.73 -7.20
N ALA A 213 -10.84 1.60 -7.95
CA ALA A 213 -10.25 2.69 -8.72
C ALA A 213 -11.25 3.37 -9.68
N CYS A 214 -12.28 2.66 -10.16
CA CYS A 214 -13.35 3.26 -10.96
C CYS A 214 -14.24 4.27 -10.20
N LYS A 215 -14.19 4.26 -8.87
CA LYS A 215 -15.01 5.07 -7.94
C LYS A 215 -14.15 5.85 -6.94
N ASP A 216 -12.84 5.64 -6.93
CA ASP A 216 -11.92 6.42 -6.12
C ASP A 216 -11.75 7.81 -6.81
N PRO A 217 -12.12 8.92 -6.13
CA PRO A 217 -12.10 10.26 -6.70
C PRO A 217 -10.76 10.69 -7.31
N GLU A 218 -9.66 10.10 -6.87
CA GLU A 218 -8.33 10.49 -7.36
C GLU A 218 -8.04 10.04 -8.78
N TYR A 219 -8.70 8.98 -9.25
CA TYR A 219 -8.53 8.50 -10.62
C TYR A 219 -9.52 9.16 -11.58
N ARG A 220 -10.32 10.14 -11.11
CA ARG A 220 -11.39 10.75 -11.92
C ARG A 220 -10.90 11.34 -13.24
N PHE A 221 -9.67 11.86 -13.26
CA PHE A 221 -9.04 12.47 -14.44
C PHE A 221 -7.99 11.57 -15.09
N SER A 222 -7.85 10.33 -14.65
CA SER A 222 -6.94 9.39 -15.32
C SER A 222 -7.48 9.08 -16.72
N ALA A 223 -6.63 9.17 -17.74
CA ALA A 223 -7.03 8.95 -19.13
C ALA A 223 -7.76 7.60 -19.34
N TRP A 224 -7.27 6.53 -18.70
CA TRP A 224 -7.91 5.21 -18.76
C TRP A 224 -9.33 5.17 -18.16
N ARG A 225 -9.63 6.09 -17.23
CA ARG A 225 -10.91 6.15 -16.53
C ARG A 225 -11.96 6.94 -17.30
N CYS A 226 -11.54 7.93 -18.10
CA CYS A 226 -12.44 8.86 -18.79
C CYS A 226 -13.46 8.14 -19.68
N ASP A 227 -13.10 7.03 -20.30
CA ASP A 227 -13.97 6.33 -21.25
C ASP A 227 -14.54 5.00 -20.74
N PHE A 228 -14.13 4.56 -19.55
CA PHE A 228 -14.58 3.28 -19.02
C PHE A 228 -15.99 3.35 -18.42
N ASN A 229 -16.88 2.50 -18.95
CA ASN A 229 -18.19 2.23 -18.37
C ASN A 229 -18.41 0.71 -18.30
N PRO A 230 -18.64 0.11 -17.11
CA PRO A 230 -18.95 -1.31 -16.96
C PRO A 230 -20.19 -1.81 -17.72
N GLN A 231 -21.05 -0.89 -18.19
CA GLN A 231 -22.31 -1.19 -18.87
C GLN A 231 -23.22 -2.13 -18.06
N ASP A 232 -23.31 -1.89 -16.75
CA ASP A 232 -24.32 -2.51 -15.89
C ASP A 232 -24.65 -1.61 -14.68
N SER A 233 -25.77 -1.88 -14.00
CA SER A 233 -26.26 -1.10 -12.85
C SER A 233 -25.74 -1.59 -11.49
N ARG A 234 -24.90 -2.63 -11.45
CA ARG A 234 -24.39 -3.18 -10.18
C ARG A 234 -23.38 -2.21 -9.57
N LEU A 235 -23.35 -2.15 -8.25
CA LEU A 235 -22.42 -1.29 -7.53
C LEU A 235 -20.97 -1.81 -7.68
N CYS A 236 -20.00 -0.91 -7.54
CA CYS A 236 -18.60 -1.31 -7.42
C CYS A 236 -18.37 -1.97 -6.06
N GLY A 237 -17.55 -3.02 -6.04
CA GLY A 237 -17.06 -3.61 -4.80
C GLY A 237 -15.94 -2.77 -4.18
N THR A 238 -15.57 -3.11 -2.95
CA THR A 238 -14.40 -2.58 -2.27
C THR A 238 -13.15 -3.40 -2.60
N VAL A 239 -11.98 -2.82 -2.32
CA VAL A 239 -10.68 -3.41 -2.63
C VAL A 239 -9.74 -3.29 -1.44
N ARG A 240 -8.70 -4.13 -1.41
CA ARG A 240 -7.77 -4.18 -0.27
C ARG A 240 -6.82 -2.99 -0.25
N HIS A 241 -6.34 -2.60 -1.44
CA HIS A 241 -5.39 -1.50 -1.60
C HIS A 241 -5.95 -0.45 -2.56
N ARG A 242 -5.56 0.81 -2.37
CA ARG A 242 -5.92 1.92 -3.29
C ARG A 242 -5.35 1.66 -4.68
N GLY A 243 -6.07 2.12 -5.71
CA GLY A 243 -5.68 1.89 -7.10
C GLY A 243 -6.00 0.50 -7.65
N GLN A 244 -6.75 -0.31 -6.91
CA GLN A 244 -7.22 -1.62 -7.37
C GLN A 244 -8.57 -1.52 -8.06
N LEU A 245 -8.78 -2.36 -9.07
CA LEU A 245 -10.11 -2.63 -9.61
C LEU A 245 -10.78 -3.71 -8.78
N CYS A 246 -12.04 -3.51 -8.41
CA CYS A 246 -12.84 -4.58 -7.84
C CYS A 246 -13.03 -5.70 -8.89
N ALA A 247 -13.30 -6.93 -8.42
CA ALA A 247 -13.40 -8.11 -9.30
C ALA A 247 -14.40 -7.93 -10.46
N ARG A 248 -15.50 -7.20 -10.22
CA ARG A 248 -16.48 -6.87 -11.27
C ARG A 248 -15.90 -5.93 -12.32
N CYS A 249 -15.35 -4.79 -11.91
CA CYS A 249 -14.82 -3.79 -12.84
C CYS A 249 -13.67 -4.35 -13.66
N TYR A 250 -12.82 -5.17 -13.06
CA TYR A 250 -11.75 -5.87 -13.77
C TYR A 250 -12.31 -6.80 -14.86
N ARG A 251 -13.29 -7.66 -14.52
CA ARG A 251 -13.93 -8.54 -15.49
C ARG A 251 -14.59 -7.77 -16.63
N LYS A 252 -15.27 -6.66 -16.32
CA LYS A 252 -15.90 -5.80 -17.34
C LYS A 252 -14.87 -5.14 -18.25
N ALA A 253 -13.74 -4.71 -17.72
CA ALA A 253 -12.64 -4.21 -18.54
C ALA A 253 -12.06 -5.30 -19.47
N GLN A 254 -11.96 -6.55 -18.99
CA GLN A 254 -11.58 -7.70 -19.82
C GLN A 254 -12.60 -8.00 -20.92
N GLU A 255 -13.89 -8.08 -20.58
CA GLU A 255 -14.99 -8.31 -21.54
C GLU A 255 -15.03 -7.24 -22.64
N GLN A 256 -14.67 -6.00 -22.31
CA GLN A 256 -14.61 -4.87 -23.24
C GLN A 256 -13.26 -4.74 -23.96
N ALA A 257 -12.33 -5.70 -23.78
CA ALA A 257 -10.99 -5.67 -24.34
C ALA A 257 -10.27 -4.32 -24.11
N SER A 258 -10.42 -3.75 -22.90
CA SER A 258 -9.89 -2.43 -22.56
C SER A 258 -8.35 -2.42 -22.64
N PRO A 259 -7.73 -1.64 -23.55
CA PRO A 259 -6.28 -1.70 -23.79
C PRO A 259 -5.47 -1.21 -22.59
N TRP A 260 -6.02 -0.27 -21.81
CA TRP A 260 -5.39 0.25 -20.60
C TRP A 260 -5.33 -0.78 -19.46
N LEU A 261 -6.05 -1.91 -19.55
CA LEU A 261 -6.03 -2.91 -18.49
C LEU A 261 -4.65 -3.55 -18.32
N VAL A 262 -3.83 -3.56 -19.39
CA VAL A 262 -2.42 -4.01 -19.34
C VAL A 262 -1.57 -3.17 -18.39
N GLU A 263 -2.03 -1.96 -18.02
CA GLU A 263 -1.35 -1.12 -17.04
C GLU A 263 -1.44 -1.70 -15.62
N PHE A 264 -2.50 -2.46 -15.34
CA PHE A 264 -2.71 -3.23 -14.12
C PHE A 264 -2.08 -4.61 -14.27
N ASP A 265 -1.38 -5.11 -13.24
CA ASP A 265 -0.59 -6.35 -13.32
C ASP A 265 -1.46 -7.62 -13.23
N GLY A 266 -2.41 -7.80 -14.16
CA GLY A 266 -3.13 -9.06 -14.44
C GLY A 266 -4.01 -9.65 -13.31
N ASP A 267 -3.96 -9.12 -12.09
CA ASP A 267 -4.38 -9.84 -10.89
C ASP A 267 -5.38 -9.09 -10.00
N ARG A 268 -5.80 -7.89 -10.41
CA ARG A 268 -6.65 -6.93 -9.66
C ARG A 268 -5.92 -6.15 -8.56
N PHE A 269 -4.63 -6.36 -8.34
CA PHE A 269 -3.97 -5.88 -7.13
C PHE A 269 -3.34 -4.47 -7.19
N GLY A 270 -3.56 -3.70 -8.26
CA GLY A 270 -3.10 -2.32 -8.41
C GLY A 270 -1.90 -2.22 -9.34
N PHE A 271 -1.18 -1.11 -9.31
CA PHE A 271 0.03 -0.97 -10.14
C PHE A 271 1.19 -1.74 -9.48
N PRO A 272 2.07 -2.38 -10.27
CA PRO A 272 3.32 -2.91 -9.73
C PRO A 272 4.20 -1.75 -9.24
N CYS A 273 4.96 -1.99 -8.18
CA CYS A 273 6.05 -1.11 -7.80
C CYS A 273 7.03 -1.00 -8.98
N VAL A 274 7.49 0.21 -9.28
CA VAL A 274 8.47 0.50 -10.35
C VAL A 274 9.67 -0.45 -10.37
N PHE A 275 10.17 -0.86 -9.20
CA PHE A 275 11.28 -1.80 -9.12
C PHE A 275 10.97 -3.18 -9.69
N GLU A 276 9.74 -3.66 -9.51
CA GLU A 276 9.32 -5.00 -9.90
C GLU A 276 8.55 -5.01 -11.21
N ASP A 277 8.16 -3.83 -11.72
CA ASP A 277 7.44 -3.70 -12.98
C ASP A 277 8.29 -4.23 -14.14
N PRO A 278 7.88 -5.35 -14.80
CA PRO A 278 8.65 -5.95 -15.88
C PRO A 278 8.80 -5.01 -17.08
N ARG A 279 7.88 -4.05 -17.27
CA ARG A 279 7.91 -3.08 -18.36
C ARG A 279 9.03 -2.05 -18.20
N LEU A 280 9.50 -1.86 -16.96
CA LEU A 280 10.58 -0.94 -16.59
C LEU A 280 11.91 -1.67 -16.38
N ARG A 281 12.09 -2.89 -16.93
CA ARG A 281 13.34 -3.66 -16.87
C ARG A 281 14.29 -3.41 -18.06
N ARG A 282 14.12 -2.30 -18.80
CA ARG A 282 14.97 -1.99 -19.96
C ARG A 282 16.39 -1.59 -19.50
N PRO A 283 17.46 -1.99 -20.22
CA PRO A 283 18.84 -1.62 -19.89
C PRO A 283 19.10 -0.11 -19.83
N VAL A 284 18.35 0.69 -20.60
CA VAL A 284 18.43 2.15 -20.59
C VAL A 284 17.86 2.80 -19.31
N ASP A 285 16.97 2.09 -18.61
CA ASP A 285 16.32 2.55 -17.37
C ASP A 285 17.11 2.12 -16.11
N SER A 286 18.32 1.54 -16.27
CA SER A 286 19.11 0.93 -15.18
C SER A 286 19.75 1.94 -14.23
N ASN A 287 19.90 3.21 -14.64
CA ASN A 287 20.78 4.15 -13.93
C ASN A 287 20.30 4.49 -12.51
N TRP A 288 18.99 4.47 -12.24
CA TRP A 288 18.45 4.64 -10.90
C TRP A 288 18.38 3.32 -10.11
N LYS A 289 18.60 2.17 -10.76
CA LYS A 289 18.66 0.84 -10.12
C LYS A 289 20.06 0.45 -9.65
N ILE A 290 21.12 1.14 -10.10
CA ILE A 290 22.53 0.87 -9.72
C ILE A 290 22.80 1.21 -8.24
N GLY A 291 22.02 2.12 -7.64
CA GLY A 291 22.10 2.41 -6.21
C GLY A 291 23.18 3.39 -5.77
N PRO A 292 23.32 3.59 -4.45
CA PRO A 292 24.40 4.39 -3.90
C PRO A 292 25.74 3.71 -4.22
N ARG A 293 26.74 4.54 -4.47
CA ARG A 293 28.12 4.08 -4.66
C ARG A 293 28.84 4.14 -3.32
N ASN A 294 29.68 3.15 -3.04
CA ASN A 294 30.55 3.13 -1.88
C ASN A 294 31.62 4.26 -1.98
N GLN A 295 32.44 4.41 -0.94
CA GLN A 295 33.52 5.40 -0.90
C GLN A 295 34.57 5.27 -2.02
N HIS A 296 34.59 4.13 -2.73
CA HIS A 296 35.47 3.84 -3.87
C HIS A 296 34.79 4.07 -5.22
N GLY A 297 33.55 4.56 -5.24
CA GLY A 297 32.80 4.85 -6.47
C GLY A 297 32.15 3.62 -7.11
N GLU A 298 32.19 2.46 -6.44
CA GLU A 298 31.57 1.22 -6.92
C GLU A 298 30.13 1.10 -6.41
N PRO A 299 29.19 0.52 -7.18
CA PRO A 299 27.83 0.26 -6.71
C PRO A 299 27.83 -0.56 -5.42
N ASP A 300 26.99 -0.19 -4.44
CA ASP A 300 26.82 -0.98 -3.23
C ASP A 300 26.30 -2.40 -3.59
N PRO A 301 27.07 -3.47 -3.31
CA PRO A 301 26.69 -4.84 -3.66
C PRO A 301 25.46 -5.35 -2.90
N SER A 302 25.02 -4.64 -1.84
CA SER A 302 23.78 -4.91 -1.12
C SER A 302 22.58 -4.10 -1.63
N TRP A 303 22.78 -3.26 -2.64
CA TRP A 303 21.74 -2.41 -3.20
C TRP A 303 20.74 -3.15 -4.08
N GLU A 304 21.19 -4.15 -4.83
CA GLU A 304 20.25 -5.00 -5.54
C GLU A 304 19.30 -5.64 -4.52
N LYS A 305 18.01 -5.57 -4.84
CA LYS A 305 16.97 -6.04 -3.93
C LYS A 305 17.13 -7.55 -3.74
N ASP A 306 17.58 -7.97 -2.56
CA ASP A 306 17.54 -9.38 -2.19
C ASP A 306 16.10 -9.71 -1.77
N PRO A 307 15.36 -10.54 -2.53
CA PRO A 307 13.98 -10.88 -2.21
C PRO A 307 13.82 -11.54 -0.83
N ARG A 308 14.91 -12.09 -0.27
CA ARG A 308 14.95 -12.74 1.05
C ARG A 308 15.12 -11.75 2.20
N ARG A 309 15.76 -10.60 1.96
CA ARG A 309 16.03 -9.55 2.97
C ARG A 309 15.01 -8.41 2.93
N ASP A 310 14.59 -8.00 1.72
CA ASP A 310 13.76 -6.81 1.52
C ASP A 310 12.25 -7.12 1.41
N GLY A 311 11.91 -8.40 1.29
CA GLY A 311 10.55 -8.88 1.05
C GLY A 311 10.03 -8.57 -0.36
N ARG A 312 8.79 -9.01 -0.64
CA ARG A 312 8.13 -8.69 -1.92
C ARG A 312 7.69 -7.23 -1.94
N CYS A 313 7.75 -6.60 -3.12
CA CYS A 313 7.19 -5.25 -3.27
C CYS A 313 5.70 -5.28 -2.98
N GLU A 314 5.24 -4.21 -2.32
CA GLU A 314 3.83 -3.94 -2.22
C GLU A 314 3.34 -3.32 -3.54
N ARG A 315 2.04 -3.43 -3.76
CA ARG A 315 1.36 -2.80 -4.89
C ARG A 315 1.22 -1.31 -4.64
N THR A 316 1.21 -0.55 -5.71
CA THR A 316 1.21 0.91 -5.65
C THR A 316 -0.10 1.48 -6.12
N ARG A 317 -0.36 2.70 -5.66
CA ARG A 317 -1.56 3.46 -5.95
C ARG A 317 -1.48 4.03 -7.36
N PHE A 318 -0.30 4.46 -7.82
CA PHE A 318 -0.14 5.05 -9.13
C PHE A 318 0.78 4.24 -10.05
N LYS A 319 0.54 4.36 -11.36
CA LYS A 319 1.46 3.88 -12.40
C LYS A 319 2.82 4.53 -12.17
N ASN A 320 3.88 3.77 -12.44
CA ASN A 320 5.24 4.24 -12.31
C ASN A 320 5.57 4.77 -10.90
N GLN A 321 4.91 4.27 -9.84
CA GLN A 321 5.20 4.63 -8.45
C GLN A 321 6.05 3.57 -7.75
N LEU A 322 6.92 4.00 -6.84
CA LEU A 322 7.56 3.13 -5.85
C LEU A 322 6.56 2.76 -4.74
N CYS A 323 6.56 1.51 -4.28
CA CYS A 323 5.85 1.16 -3.06
C CYS A 323 6.51 1.84 -1.85
N GLN A 324 5.79 2.02 -0.74
CA GLN A 324 6.31 2.77 0.42
C GLN A 324 7.67 2.24 0.91
N ARG A 325 7.85 0.91 0.92
CA ARG A 325 9.13 0.28 1.29
C ARG A 325 10.26 0.68 0.33
N CYS A 326 10.00 0.59 -0.97
CA CYS A 326 10.96 0.96 -1.99
C CYS A 326 11.23 2.46 -2.02
N PHE A 327 10.21 3.29 -1.78
CA PHE A 327 10.38 4.73 -1.67
C PHE A 327 11.31 5.08 -0.50
N ASN A 328 11.03 4.55 0.69
CA ASN A 328 11.85 4.78 1.88
C ASN A 328 13.32 4.40 1.64
N ARG A 329 13.57 3.29 0.92
CA ARG A 329 14.91 2.87 0.52
C ARG A 329 15.56 3.81 -0.52
N MET A 330 14.79 4.24 -1.51
CA MET A 330 15.28 5.07 -2.62
C MET A 330 15.61 6.51 -2.22
N CYS A 331 14.94 7.05 -1.19
CA CYS A 331 15.19 8.40 -0.71
C CYS A 331 16.62 8.61 -0.18
N GLU A 332 17.35 7.53 0.10
CA GLU A 332 18.73 7.57 0.59
C GLU A 332 19.76 7.81 -0.54
N ILE A 333 19.36 7.68 -1.82
CA ILE A 333 20.28 7.87 -2.96
C ILE A 333 20.46 9.36 -3.27
N ARG A 334 21.72 9.77 -3.42
CA ARG A 334 22.07 11.04 -4.05
C ARG A 334 21.50 11.10 -5.47
N GLY A 335 20.64 12.10 -5.73
CA GLY A 335 19.98 12.26 -7.03
C GLY A 335 18.65 11.52 -7.16
N PHE A 336 18.08 10.98 -6.08
CA PHE A 336 16.72 10.41 -6.04
C PHE A 336 15.68 11.33 -6.73
N GLY A 337 15.68 12.61 -6.35
CA GLY A 337 14.77 13.64 -6.90
C GLY A 337 14.92 13.90 -8.40
N ARG A 338 16.01 13.42 -9.03
CA ARG A 338 16.24 13.49 -10.49
C ARG A 338 15.34 12.52 -11.25
N TYR A 339 15.13 11.34 -10.68
CA TYR A 339 14.40 10.24 -11.33
C TYR A 339 12.97 10.15 -10.82
N PHE A 340 12.76 10.35 -9.52
CA PHE A 340 11.48 10.27 -8.87
C PHE A 340 11.07 11.62 -8.32
N ASP A 341 9.78 11.87 -8.23
CA ASP A 341 9.30 12.97 -7.40
C ASP A 341 9.51 12.62 -5.92
N THR A 342 9.81 13.64 -5.12
CA THR A 342 10.17 13.47 -3.70
C THR A 342 8.96 13.35 -2.78
N GLU A 343 7.75 13.59 -3.31
CA GLU A 343 6.52 13.66 -2.54
C GLU A 343 5.69 12.37 -2.65
N TRP A 344 5.82 11.62 -3.74
CA TRP A 344 5.00 10.44 -4.03
C TRP A 344 5.81 9.27 -4.58
N GLY A 345 7.11 9.45 -4.86
CA GLY A 345 7.96 8.39 -5.40
C GLY A 345 7.53 7.91 -6.78
N ILE A 346 6.90 8.77 -7.56
CA ILE A 346 6.50 8.56 -8.95
C ILE A 346 7.70 8.86 -9.84
N LEU A 347 8.03 7.90 -10.70
CA LEU A 347 9.07 8.02 -11.70
C LEU A 347 8.67 9.12 -12.70
N ARG A 348 9.53 10.12 -12.85
CA ARG A 348 9.30 11.27 -13.74
C ARG A 348 9.21 10.79 -15.19
N GLY A 349 8.38 11.48 -15.98
CA GLY A 349 8.00 11.05 -17.33
C GLY A 349 9.16 10.70 -18.26
N ASN A 350 10.32 11.37 -18.13
CA ASN A 350 11.51 11.10 -18.96
C ASN A 350 12.15 9.72 -18.70
N TYR A 351 11.71 9.01 -17.65
CA TYR A 351 12.24 7.72 -17.24
C TYR A 351 11.15 6.64 -17.15
N GLY A 352 9.88 7.00 -17.35
CA GLY A 352 8.73 6.09 -17.30
C GLY A 352 8.37 5.49 -18.68
N VAL A 353 7.34 4.62 -18.67
CA VAL A 353 6.64 4.15 -19.88
C VAL A 353 5.39 4.97 -20.12
#